data_AF-A0A930RGK1-F1
#
_entry.id   AF-A0A930RGK1-F1
#
_cell.length_a   1.000
_cell.length_b   1.000
_cell.length_c   1.000
_cell.angle_alpha   90.00
_cell.angle_beta   90.00
_cell.angle_gamma   90.00
#
_symmetry.space_group_name_H-M   'P 1'
#
loop_
_entity.id
_entity.type
_entity.pdbx_description
1 polymer ?
#
loop_
_entity_poly.entity_id
_entity_poly.type
_entity_poly.pdbx_seq_one_letter_code
_entity_poly.pdbx_strand_id
1 'polypeptide(L)'
;MEIKLISKTPNYLKTCWTAARTCYSADSPIELLTEEKTEEEMLRLLTRIMTSKHLSVVEHCSMTFAVKDVSRTLLAQYSRHRIGVSLSVQSQRYVSEQSAKQTDGLFGHVVPQTVAENAEAYARYMACMQEIQTTYDELLALGVAKQDARFVLPGGACTNFVTTLNLRSFMDV
;
A
#
# COMPACT_ATOMS: atom_id res chain seq x y z
N MET A 1 8.61 2.28 8.43
CA MET A 1 7.66 1.52 7.59
C MET A 1 7.11 0.34 8.36
N GLU A 2 5.80 0.24 8.45
CA GLU A 2 5.07 -0.91 9.00
C GLU A 2 3.98 -1.31 8.01
N ILE A 3 3.83 -2.61 7.76
CA ILE A 3 2.82 -3.15 6.83
C ILE A 3 2.05 -4.25 7.56
N LYS A 4 0.73 -4.15 7.57
CA LYS A 4 -0.15 -5.13 8.22
C LYS A 4 -1.25 -5.58 7.27
N LEU A 5 -1.40 -6.88 7.07
CA LEU A 5 -2.59 -7.45 6.42
C LEU A 5 -3.80 -7.24 7.34
N ILE A 6 -4.83 -6.56 6.85
CA ILE A 6 -6.05 -6.27 7.63
C ILE A 6 -7.28 -7.04 7.11
N SER A 7 -7.28 -7.48 5.85
CA SER A 7 -8.35 -8.30 5.28
C SER A 7 -7.86 -9.15 4.13
N LYS A 8 -8.51 -10.30 3.89
CA LYS A 8 -8.35 -11.11 2.69
C LYS A 8 -9.70 -11.76 2.35
N THR A 9 -9.91 -12.10 1.06
CA THR A 9 -11.11 -12.83 0.62
C THR A 9 -11.34 -14.06 1.50
N PRO A 10 -12.49 -14.18 2.19
CA PRO A 10 -12.85 -15.40 2.91
C PRO A 10 -12.89 -16.59 1.95
N ASN A 11 -12.42 -17.76 2.38
CA ASN A 11 -12.40 -18.96 1.53
C ASN A 11 -11.74 -18.74 0.16
N TYR A 12 -10.68 -17.92 0.11
CA TYR A 12 -9.97 -17.57 -1.13
C TYR A 12 -9.55 -18.79 -1.97
N LEU A 13 -9.09 -19.89 -1.33
CA LEU A 13 -8.74 -21.11 -2.04
C LEU A 13 -9.94 -21.72 -2.75
N LYS A 14 -11.08 -21.86 -2.07
CA LYS A 14 -12.31 -22.41 -2.65
C LYS A 14 -12.82 -21.52 -3.77
N THR A 15 -12.77 -20.19 -3.58
CA THR A 15 -13.16 -19.21 -4.60
C THR A 15 -12.34 -19.38 -5.88
N CYS A 16 -11.00 -19.38 -5.76
CA CYS A 16 -10.11 -19.56 -6.90
C CYS A 16 -10.24 -20.96 -7.51
N TRP A 17 -10.42 -22.00 -6.69
CA TRP A 17 -10.60 -23.38 -7.17
C TRP A 17 -11.88 -23.53 -7.98
N THR A 18 -13.01 -23.00 -7.52
CA THR A 18 -14.29 -23.02 -8.24
C THR A 18 -14.16 -22.25 -9.56
N ALA A 19 -13.53 -21.07 -9.54
CA ALA A 19 -13.26 -20.31 -10.77
C ALA A 19 -12.41 -21.10 -11.78
N ALA A 20 -11.33 -21.76 -11.32
CA ALA A 20 -10.50 -22.61 -12.16
C ALA A 20 -11.27 -23.82 -12.73
N ARG A 21 -12.04 -24.52 -11.89
CA ARG A 21 -12.78 -25.72 -12.29
C ARG A 21 -13.91 -25.40 -13.26
N THR A 22 -14.58 -24.26 -13.10
CA THR A 22 -15.64 -23.81 -14.00
C THR A 22 -15.19 -23.80 -15.46
N CYS A 23 -13.92 -23.45 -15.73
CA CYS A 23 -13.39 -23.40 -17.09
C CYS A 23 -13.25 -24.79 -17.76
N TYR A 24 -13.25 -25.89 -16.98
CA TYR A 24 -12.93 -27.23 -17.47
C TYR A 24 -13.82 -28.34 -16.85
N SER A 25 -14.93 -27.99 -16.21
CA SER A 25 -15.93 -28.95 -15.69
C SER A 25 -17.20 -28.90 -16.53
N ALA A 26 -17.94 -30.01 -16.54
CA ALA A 26 -19.31 -30.03 -17.06
C ALA A 26 -20.29 -29.41 -16.05
N ASP A 27 -19.96 -29.47 -14.75
CA ASP A 27 -20.76 -28.92 -13.67
C ASP A 27 -20.68 -27.39 -13.64
N SER A 28 -21.79 -26.76 -13.24
CA SER A 28 -21.88 -25.32 -13.06
C SER A 28 -21.08 -24.84 -11.84
N PRO A 29 -20.71 -23.54 -11.77
CA PRO A 29 -20.06 -22.96 -10.59
C PRO A 29 -20.82 -23.20 -9.28
N ILE A 30 -22.16 -23.26 -9.34
CA ILE A 30 -23.04 -23.47 -8.19
C ILE A 30 -22.87 -24.90 -7.66
N GLU A 31 -22.84 -25.89 -8.54
CA GLU A 31 -22.61 -27.29 -8.18
C GLU A 31 -21.18 -27.51 -7.64
N LEU A 32 -20.18 -26.97 -8.35
CA LEU A 32 -18.76 -27.02 -7.92
C LEU A 32 -18.54 -26.39 -6.54
N LEU A 33 -19.29 -25.34 -6.20
CA LEU A 33 -19.20 -24.71 -4.88
C LEU A 33 -19.59 -25.66 -3.75
N THR A 34 -20.53 -26.58 -4.00
CA THR A 34 -20.98 -27.59 -3.02
C THR A 34 -20.02 -28.76 -2.84
N GLU A 35 -19.05 -28.93 -3.74
CA GLU A 35 -18.04 -30.00 -3.60
C GLU A 35 -17.11 -29.74 -2.41
N GLU A 36 -17.01 -30.69 -1.49
CA GLU A 36 -15.99 -30.64 -0.45
C GLU A 36 -14.63 -31.02 -1.04
N LYS A 37 -13.65 -30.13 -0.87
CA LYS A 37 -12.26 -30.34 -1.31
C LYS A 37 -11.32 -29.96 -0.17
N THR A 38 -10.30 -30.77 0.01
CA THR A 38 -9.23 -30.45 0.95
C THR A 38 -8.41 -29.26 0.44
N GLU A 39 -7.79 -28.54 1.38
CA GLU A 39 -6.86 -27.46 1.05
C GLU A 39 -5.73 -27.93 0.10
N GLU A 40 -5.20 -29.14 0.32
CA GLU A 40 -4.16 -29.72 -0.51
C GLU A 40 -4.61 -29.95 -1.97
N GLU A 41 -5.81 -30.51 -2.17
CA GLU A 41 -6.38 -30.69 -3.52
C GLU A 41 -6.59 -29.35 -4.24
N MET A 42 -7.10 -28.35 -3.50
CA MET A 42 -7.31 -27.02 -4.06
C MET A 42 -5.99 -26.35 -4.46
N LEU A 43 -4.98 -26.39 -3.58
CA LEU A 43 -3.64 -25.87 -3.84
C LEU A 43 -2.96 -26.58 -5.01
N ARG A 44 -3.12 -27.91 -5.12
CA ARG A 44 -2.56 -28.68 -6.24
C ARG A 44 -3.09 -28.21 -7.58
N LEU A 45 -4.41 -27.96 -7.68
CA LEU A 45 -5.00 -27.41 -8.91
C LEU A 45 -4.50 -25.98 -9.17
N LEU A 46 -4.55 -25.10 -8.17
CA LEU A 46 -4.15 -23.70 -8.33
C LEU A 46 -2.67 -23.58 -8.72
N THR A 47 -1.79 -24.39 -8.14
CA THR A 47 -0.37 -24.46 -8.52
C THR A 47 -0.18 -24.82 -10.00
N ARG A 48 -0.96 -25.78 -10.50
CA ARG A 48 -0.94 -26.16 -11.92
C ARG A 48 -1.42 -25.03 -12.82
N ILE A 49 -2.54 -24.40 -12.48
CA ILE A 49 -3.14 -23.26 -13.21
C ILE A 49 -2.17 -22.07 -13.28
N MET A 50 -1.52 -21.73 -12.16
CA MET A 50 -0.53 -20.66 -12.11
C MET A 50 0.72 -20.99 -12.93
N THR A 51 1.23 -22.23 -12.85
CA THR A 51 2.35 -22.69 -13.70
C THR A 51 2.00 -22.63 -15.19
N SER A 52 0.75 -22.91 -15.55
CA SER A 52 0.23 -22.78 -16.92
C SER A 52 -0.11 -21.34 -17.34
N LYS A 53 0.17 -20.33 -16.49
CA LYS A 53 -0.06 -18.90 -16.73
C LYS A 53 -1.52 -18.49 -16.93
N HIS A 54 -2.47 -19.29 -16.43
CA HIS A 54 -3.89 -18.92 -16.39
C HIS A 54 -4.19 -18.04 -15.17
N LEU A 55 -3.54 -16.87 -15.10
CA LEU A 55 -3.48 -16.03 -13.91
C LEU A 55 -4.77 -15.26 -13.60
N SER A 56 -5.73 -15.18 -14.52
CA SER A 56 -7.02 -14.52 -14.26
C SER A 56 -7.80 -15.17 -13.12
N VAL A 57 -7.59 -16.48 -12.89
CA VAL A 57 -8.22 -17.23 -11.80
C VAL A 57 -7.90 -16.61 -10.42
N VAL A 58 -6.68 -16.11 -10.22
CA VAL A 58 -6.27 -15.57 -8.92
C VAL A 58 -6.71 -14.12 -8.70
N GLU A 59 -7.29 -13.45 -9.71
CA GLU A 59 -7.89 -12.13 -9.55
C GLU A 59 -9.10 -12.13 -8.60
N HIS A 60 -9.73 -13.28 -8.38
CA HIS A 60 -10.85 -13.43 -7.45
C HIS A 60 -10.43 -13.41 -5.96
N CYS A 61 -9.13 -13.50 -5.67
CA CYS A 61 -8.58 -13.35 -4.32
C CYS A 61 -8.08 -11.93 -4.13
N SER A 62 -8.61 -11.20 -3.16
CA SER A 62 -8.18 -9.85 -2.79
C SER A 62 -7.61 -9.79 -1.38
N MET A 63 -6.64 -8.92 -1.17
CA MET A 63 -5.95 -8.67 0.09
C MET A 63 -5.90 -7.17 0.36
N THR A 64 -6.10 -6.77 1.61
CA THR A 64 -6.05 -5.37 2.03
C THR A 64 -4.96 -5.21 3.10
N PHE A 65 -4.10 -4.22 2.90
CA PHE A 65 -2.99 -3.89 3.78
C PHE A 65 -3.14 -2.47 4.33
N ALA A 66 -2.85 -2.29 5.62
CA ALA A 66 -2.53 -1.00 6.20
C ALA A 66 -1.03 -0.77 6.08
N VAL A 67 -0.64 0.36 5.47
CA VAL A 67 0.76 0.75 5.26
C VAL A 67 1.02 2.06 6.00
N LYS A 68 2.04 2.05 6.84
CA LYS A 68 2.40 3.16 7.72
C LYS A 68 3.85 3.59 7.52
N ASP A 69 4.10 4.89 7.64
CA ASP A 69 5.41 5.54 7.62
C ASP A 69 6.24 5.19 6.37
N VAL A 70 5.67 5.48 5.20
CA VAL A 70 6.34 5.40 3.89
C VAL A 70 6.41 6.78 3.24
N SER A 71 7.41 7.01 2.38
CA SER A 71 7.60 8.32 1.75
C SER A 71 6.51 8.64 0.72
N ARG A 72 6.25 9.94 0.51
CA ARG A 72 5.42 10.42 -0.61
C ARG A 72 6.01 10.03 -1.97
N THR A 73 7.33 9.94 -2.08
CA THR A 73 8.00 9.42 -3.29
C THR A 73 7.61 7.96 -3.57
N LEU A 74 7.59 7.09 -2.56
CA LEU A 74 7.13 5.70 -2.71
C LEU A 74 5.67 5.68 -3.14
N LEU A 75 4.79 6.46 -2.50
CA LEU A 75 3.39 6.55 -2.89
C LEU A 75 3.21 6.98 -4.36
N ALA A 76 4.03 7.93 -4.83
CA ALA A 76 3.97 8.39 -6.22
C ALA A 76 4.29 7.28 -7.22
N GLN A 77 5.18 6.36 -6.87
CA GLN A 77 5.47 5.15 -7.67
C GLN A 77 4.34 4.11 -7.52
N TYR A 78 3.94 3.81 -6.29
CA TYR A 78 2.93 2.80 -5.98
C TYR A 78 1.57 3.10 -6.63
N SER A 79 1.16 4.37 -6.65
CA SER A 79 -0.11 4.81 -7.27
C SER A 79 -0.19 4.60 -8.79
N ARG A 80 0.92 4.20 -9.44
CA ARG A 80 0.95 3.86 -10.86
C ARG A 80 0.44 2.44 -11.15
N HIS A 81 0.37 1.58 -10.13
CA HIS A 81 -0.28 0.28 -10.22
C HIS A 81 -1.81 0.49 -10.18
N ARG A 82 -2.45 0.32 -11.34
CA ARG A 82 -3.87 0.70 -11.55
C ARG A 82 -4.83 -0.47 -11.52
N ILE A 83 -4.44 -1.60 -12.10
CA ILE A 83 -5.33 -2.74 -12.30
C ILE A 83 -5.41 -3.53 -11.02
N GLY A 84 -6.63 -3.75 -10.52
CA GLY A 84 -6.88 -4.53 -9.31
C GLY A 84 -6.23 -3.94 -8.06
N VAL A 85 -5.95 -2.63 -8.02
CA VAL A 85 -5.41 -1.90 -6.86
C VAL A 85 -6.37 -0.77 -6.49
N SER A 86 -6.62 -0.58 -5.21
CA SER A 86 -7.42 0.52 -4.66
C SER A 86 -6.67 1.16 -3.50
N LEU A 87 -6.68 2.49 -3.43
CA LEU A 87 -5.89 3.28 -2.48
C LEU A 87 -6.76 4.24 -1.67
N SER A 88 -6.53 4.28 -0.36
CA SER A 88 -7.04 5.33 0.54
C SER A 88 -5.87 5.93 1.29
N VAL A 89 -5.49 7.15 0.92
CA VAL A 89 -4.25 7.80 1.37
C VAL A 89 -4.56 8.91 2.38
N GLN A 90 -3.75 8.99 3.44
CA GLN A 90 -3.80 10.11 4.37
C GLN A 90 -3.53 11.44 3.65
N SER A 91 -4.48 12.37 3.78
CA SER A 91 -4.47 13.62 3.01
C SER A 91 -3.79 14.76 3.77
N GLN A 92 -2.74 15.34 3.18
CA GLN A 92 -2.12 16.58 3.66
C GLN A 92 -2.99 17.84 3.47
N ARG A 93 -4.16 17.73 2.82
CA ARG A 93 -5.14 18.84 2.79
C ARG A 93 -5.86 18.97 4.14
N TYR A 94 -6.00 17.86 4.86
CA TYR A 94 -6.79 17.78 6.09
C TYR A 94 -5.91 17.51 7.32
N VAL A 95 -5.02 16.53 7.22
CA VAL A 95 -4.08 16.19 8.29
C VAL A 95 -2.91 17.16 8.24
N SER A 96 -2.60 17.73 9.41
CA SER A 96 -1.63 18.80 9.56
C SER A 96 -0.28 18.22 9.93
N GLU A 97 0.79 18.75 9.33
CA GLU A 97 2.17 18.43 9.70
C GLU A 97 2.77 19.46 10.67
N GLN A 98 1.91 20.11 11.47
CA GLN A 98 2.37 21.14 12.42
C GLN A 98 3.23 20.51 13.50
N SER A 99 4.34 21.15 13.85
CA SER A 99 5.27 20.65 14.88
C SER A 99 4.55 20.30 16.19
N ALA A 100 3.64 21.18 16.63
CA ALA A 100 2.83 20.97 17.84
C ALA A 100 1.92 19.72 17.83
N LYS A 101 1.72 19.08 16.67
CA LYS A 101 0.95 17.83 16.51
C LYS A 101 1.83 16.60 16.29
N GLN A 102 3.15 16.79 16.21
CA GLN A 102 4.12 15.72 16.05
C GLN A 102 4.76 15.41 17.40
N THR A 103 5.08 14.14 17.63
CA THR A 103 5.70 13.69 18.90
C THR A 103 7.03 14.39 19.15
N ASP A 104 7.84 14.58 18.11
CA ASP A 104 9.20 15.14 18.21
C ASP A 104 9.29 16.57 17.66
N GLY A 105 8.15 17.23 17.45
CA GLY A 105 8.12 18.57 16.84
C GLY A 105 8.47 18.61 15.35
N LEU A 106 8.65 17.46 14.70
CA LEU A 106 9.04 17.33 13.30
C LEU A 106 8.11 16.37 12.56
N PHE A 107 7.70 16.75 11.34
CA PHE A 107 6.91 15.88 10.48
C PHE A 107 7.64 14.57 10.22
N GLY A 108 6.90 13.46 10.21
CA GLY A 108 7.48 12.15 9.90
C GLY A 108 8.11 12.16 8.51
N HIS A 109 9.32 11.60 8.37
CA HIS A 109 10.02 11.53 7.10
C HIS A 109 10.88 10.27 7.00
N VAL A 110 11.14 9.84 5.77
CA VAL A 110 12.01 8.69 5.47
C VAL A 110 13.41 9.17 5.15
N VAL A 111 14.38 8.70 5.93
CA VAL A 111 15.81 8.89 5.66
C VAL A 111 16.30 7.74 4.76
N PRO A 112 16.77 8.00 3.52
CA PRO A 112 17.36 6.97 2.68
C PRO A 112 18.62 6.36 3.33
N GLN A 113 18.85 5.06 3.15
CA GLN A 113 20.00 4.36 3.75
C GLN A 113 21.34 5.02 3.38
N THR A 114 21.53 5.42 2.13
CA THR A 114 22.74 6.11 1.66
C THR A 114 22.97 7.48 2.31
N VAL A 115 21.90 8.14 2.78
CA VAL A 115 21.98 9.37 3.58
C VAL A 115 22.30 9.04 5.03
N ALA A 116 21.67 8.02 5.61
CA ALA A 116 21.86 7.59 6.99
C ALA A 116 23.29 7.08 7.28
N GLU A 117 23.90 6.40 6.31
CA GLU A 117 25.25 5.83 6.43
C GLU A 117 26.38 6.86 6.33
N ASN A 118 26.08 8.08 5.88
CA ASN A 118 27.04 9.17 5.79
C ASN A 118 26.67 10.27 6.80
N ALA A 119 27.49 10.43 7.85
CA ALA A 119 27.21 11.37 8.95
C ALA A 119 27.02 12.83 8.49
N GLU A 120 27.80 13.29 7.51
CA GLU A 120 27.69 14.66 6.97
C GLU A 120 26.40 14.82 6.16
N ALA A 121 26.07 13.84 5.31
CA ALA A 121 24.83 13.83 4.55
C ALA A 121 23.60 13.76 5.46
N TYR A 122 23.64 12.91 6.49
CA TYR A 122 22.58 12.80 7.50
C TYR A 122 22.37 14.13 8.24
N ALA A 123 23.45 14.76 8.72
CA ALA A 123 23.36 16.05 9.41
C ALA A 123 22.75 17.13 8.49
N ARG A 124 23.20 17.20 7.23
CA ARG A 124 22.66 18.16 6.25
C ARG A 124 21.20 17.90 5.92
N TYR A 125 20.81 16.63 5.81
CA TYR A 125 19.42 16.22 5.57
C TYR A 125 18.52 16.61 6.75
N MET A 126 18.90 16.29 7.98
CA MET A 126 18.11 16.61 9.18
C MET A 126 17.96 18.12 9.37
N ALA A 127 19.02 18.90 9.13
CA ALA A 127 18.94 20.36 9.17
C ALA A 127 17.92 20.92 8.16
N CYS A 128 17.90 20.38 6.94
CA CYS A 128 16.92 20.74 5.91
C CYS A 128 15.48 20.38 6.33
N MET A 129 15.25 19.19 6.90
CA MET A 129 13.92 18.81 7.39
C MET A 129 13.41 19.76 8.48
N GLN A 130 14.29 20.19 9.38
CA GLN A 130 13.95 21.15 10.43
C GLN A 130 13.58 22.53 9.85
N GLU A 131 14.33 23.02 8.86
CA GLU A 131 14.03 24.29 8.18
C GLU A 131 12.68 24.24 7.46
N ILE A 132 12.37 23.12 6.81
CA ILE A 132 11.06 22.90 6.19
C ILE A 132 9.93 22.89 7.23
N GLN A 133 10.14 22.26 8.39
CA GLN A 133 9.15 22.24 9.47
C GLN A 133 8.84 23.64 9.98
N THR A 134 9.87 24.42 10.27
CA THR A 134 9.72 25.82 10.70
C THR A 134 8.94 26.62 9.65
N THR A 135 9.33 26.48 8.37
CA THR A 135 8.65 27.15 7.25
C THR A 135 7.17 26.75 7.17
N TYR A 136 6.85 25.46 7.30
CA TYR A 136 5.47 24.97 7.27
C TYR A 136 4.62 25.57 8.40
N ASP A 137 5.16 25.64 9.62
CA ASP A 137 4.47 26.22 10.77
C ASP A 137 4.25 27.74 10.61
N GLU A 138 5.27 28.46 10.11
CA GLU A 138 5.19 29.89 9.82
C GLU A 138 4.13 30.20 8.77
N LEU A 139 4.06 29.44 7.68
CA LEU A 139 3.02 29.60 6.66
C LEU A 139 1.62 29.46 7.25
N LEU A 140 1.42 28.48 8.13
CA LEU A 140 0.13 28.31 8.81
C LEU A 140 -0.17 29.46 9.78
N ALA A 141 0.84 29.97 10.49
CA ALA A 141 0.70 31.13 11.37
C ALA A 141 0.33 32.42 10.61
N LEU A 142 0.78 32.54 9.36
CA LEU A 142 0.40 33.61 8.42
C LEU A 142 -0.99 33.42 7.80
N GLY A 143 -1.72 32.37 8.17
CA GLY A 143 -3.08 32.10 7.69
C GLY A 143 -3.14 31.35 6.35
N VAL A 144 -2.02 30.83 5.85
CA VAL A 144 -2.01 29.99 4.64
C VAL A 144 -2.72 28.67 4.94
N ALA A 145 -3.60 28.23 4.04
CA ALA A 145 -4.32 26.97 4.22
C ALA A 145 -3.36 25.76 4.10
N LYS A 146 -3.64 24.67 4.83
CA LYS A 146 -2.81 23.43 4.80
C LYS A 146 -2.56 22.89 3.39
N GLN A 147 -3.56 23.00 2.52
CA GLN A 147 -3.47 22.52 1.14
C GLN A 147 -2.43 23.27 0.30
N ASP A 148 -2.06 24.48 0.70
CA ASP A 148 -1.07 25.33 0.04
C ASP A 148 0.25 25.30 0.83
N ALA A 149 0.19 25.38 2.17
CA ALA A 149 1.37 25.27 3.03
C ALA A 149 2.15 23.97 2.79
N ARG A 150 1.46 22.85 2.51
CA ARG A 150 2.11 21.55 2.22
C ARG A 150 3.07 21.57 1.02
N PHE A 151 3.06 22.61 0.18
CA PHE A 151 3.97 22.69 -0.97
C PHE A 151 5.45 22.78 -0.58
N VAL A 152 5.75 23.15 0.68
CA VAL A 152 7.13 23.12 1.19
C VAL A 152 7.58 21.73 1.63
N LEU A 153 6.65 20.78 1.84
CA LEU A 153 6.98 19.44 2.33
C LEU A 153 7.67 18.61 1.24
N PRO A 154 8.73 17.86 1.58
CA PRO A 154 9.51 17.14 0.60
C PRO A 154 8.84 15.80 0.22
N GLY A 155 9.29 15.20 -0.90
CA GLY A 155 8.89 13.83 -1.26
C GLY A 155 9.26 12.77 -0.21
N GLY A 156 10.23 13.08 0.66
CA GLY A 156 10.62 12.27 1.81
C GLY A 156 9.62 12.30 2.97
N ALA A 157 8.67 13.23 3.00
CA ALA A 157 7.64 13.28 4.04
C ALA A 157 6.84 11.97 4.07
N CYS A 158 6.54 11.50 5.28
CA CYS A 158 5.81 10.27 5.50
C CYS A 158 4.34 10.44 5.10
N THR A 159 3.74 9.32 4.72
CA THR A 159 2.32 9.17 4.52
C THR A 159 1.93 7.76 4.93
N ASN A 160 0.66 7.62 5.30
CA ASN A 160 0.02 6.34 5.55
C ASN A 160 -1.04 6.10 4.47
N PHE A 161 -1.29 4.85 4.13
CA PHE A 161 -2.39 4.50 3.25
C PHE A 161 -2.89 3.08 3.50
N VAL A 162 -4.17 2.86 3.19
CA VAL A 162 -4.73 1.51 3.02
C VAL A 162 -4.69 1.20 1.54
N THR A 163 -4.21 0.00 1.20
CA THR A 163 -4.26 -0.51 -0.17
C THR A 163 -4.98 -1.85 -0.22
N THR A 164 -5.86 -2.03 -1.19
CA THR A 164 -6.45 -3.34 -1.51
C THR A 164 -5.97 -3.75 -2.89
N LEU A 165 -5.53 -5.00 -3.03
CA LEU A 165 -5.17 -5.55 -4.32
C LEU A 165 -5.51 -7.02 -4.49
N ASN A 166 -5.86 -7.42 -5.71
CA ASN A 166 -6.05 -8.83 -6.02
C ASN A 166 -4.72 -9.58 -6.15
N LEU A 167 -4.74 -10.91 -6.03
CA LEU A 167 -3.52 -11.72 -5.98
C LEU A 167 -2.73 -11.67 -7.30
N ARG A 168 -3.39 -11.51 -8.45
CA ARG A 168 -2.70 -11.29 -9.73
C ARG A 168 -1.93 -9.97 -9.70
N SER A 169 -2.60 -8.88 -9.35
CA SER A 169 -1.99 -7.56 -9.24
C SER A 169 -0.86 -7.56 -8.20
N PHE A 170 -1.01 -8.30 -7.10
CA PHE A 170 0.05 -8.45 -6.09
C PHE A 170 1.33 -9.08 -6.64
N MET A 171 1.24 -9.96 -7.64
CA MET A 171 2.41 -10.55 -8.29
C MET A 171 3.17 -9.57 -9.20
N ASP A 172 2.51 -8.48 -9.63
CA ASP A 172 3.05 -7.47 -10.55
C ASP A 172 3.45 -6.16 -9.83
N VAL A 173 3.24 -6.09 -8.51
CA VAL A 173 3.51 -4.93 -7.62
C VAL A 173 4.86 -5.07 -6.92
#